data_AF-A0A2G3AHF0-F1
#
_entry.id   AF-A0A2G3AHF0-F1
#
_cell.length_a   1.000
_cell.length_b   1.000
_cell.length_c   1.000
_cell.angle_alpha   90.00
_cell.angle_beta   90.00
_cell.angle_gamma   90.00
#
_symmetry.space_group_name_H-M   'P 1'
#
loop_
_entity.id
_entity.type
_entity.pdbx_description
1 polymer ?
#
loop_
_entity_poly.entity_id
_entity_poly.type
_entity_poly.pdbx_seq_one_letter_code
_entity_poly.pdbx_strand_id
1 'polypeptide(L)'
;MEEYFDNAPSFRIYTKADTGYSLAIRDGEVILSEDDPTDPLQHWYKDQRYSGDVTDEAGYPSFALVNKEAELALKHPNNPSEAVQLSSFDPNDLDASLLWTEGDDAGGGFRAVRMVSNINLNLDAWGADKEDGGGISEGTGVAVYEWCEGENLNQLWRIEAYCTESASAKDIGAAGSESYTATLGAELVSVTGDFVATPVPLSSVSID
;
A
#
# COMPACT_ATOMS: atom_id res chain seq x y z
N MET A 1 -8.25 16.59 6.28
CA MET A 1 -7.77 15.42 5.55
C MET A 1 -6.39 15.67 4.97
N GLU A 2 -6.18 16.81 4.28
CA GLU A 2 -4.87 17.23 3.74
C GLU A 2 -3.71 17.15 4.76
N GLU A 3 -3.89 17.54 6.03
CA GLU A 3 -2.82 17.41 7.05
C GLU A 3 -2.45 15.96 7.42
N TYR A 4 -3.34 14.98 7.23
CA TYR A 4 -3.13 13.60 7.70
C TYR A 4 -2.35 12.74 6.71
N PHE A 5 -2.52 13.02 5.42
CA PHE A 5 -1.86 12.29 4.34
C PHE A 5 -0.91 13.17 3.54
N ASP A 6 -0.52 14.33 4.08
CA ASP A 6 0.43 15.21 3.43
C ASP A 6 1.76 14.48 3.22
N ASN A 7 2.26 14.49 1.98
CA ASN A 7 3.43 13.74 1.54
C ASN A 7 3.36 12.20 1.71
N ALA A 8 2.22 11.64 2.13
CA ALA A 8 2.06 10.19 2.20
C ALA A 8 2.05 9.60 0.77
N PRO A 9 2.68 8.45 0.54
CA PRO A 9 2.56 7.77 -0.74
C PRO A 9 1.10 7.35 -0.96
N SER A 10 0.61 7.56 -2.17
CA SER A 10 -0.63 6.93 -2.63
C SER A 10 -0.33 5.56 -3.22
N PHE A 11 -1.32 4.68 -3.19
CA PHE A 11 -1.26 3.31 -3.64
C PHE A 11 -2.28 3.07 -4.75
N ARG A 12 -1.87 2.26 -5.72
CA ARG A 12 -2.73 1.60 -6.69
C ARG A 12 -3.24 0.31 -6.08
N ILE A 13 -4.50 -0.01 -6.33
CA ILE A 13 -5.13 -1.26 -5.89
C ILE A 13 -5.68 -1.95 -7.13
N TYR A 14 -5.30 -3.20 -7.36
CA TYR A 14 -5.72 -3.96 -8.55
C TYR A 14 -5.78 -5.45 -8.27
N THR A 15 -6.57 -6.16 -9.07
CA THR A 15 -6.82 -7.60 -8.90
C THR A 15 -5.91 -8.43 -9.80
N LYS A 16 -5.65 -9.68 -9.40
CA LYS A 16 -4.87 -10.65 -10.18
C LYS A 16 -5.62 -11.15 -11.42
N ALA A 17 -6.96 -11.01 -11.44
CA ALA A 17 -7.78 -11.39 -12.58
C ALA A 17 -7.38 -10.64 -13.85
N ASP A 18 -7.16 -9.32 -13.74
CA ASP A 18 -6.66 -8.44 -14.79
C ASP A 18 -5.94 -7.22 -14.18
N THR A 19 -4.65 -7.08 -14.47
CA THR A 19 -3.82 -5.96 -13.98
C THR A 19 -3.93 -4.71 -14.84
N GLY A 20 -4.73 -4.72 -15.90
CA GLY A 20 -5.04 -3.55 -16.74
C GLY A 20 -6.05 -2.59 -16.12
N TYR A 21 -6.65 -2.97 -14.98
CA TYR A 21 -7.64 -2.18 -14.28
C TYR A 21 -7.16 -1.82 -12.87
N SER A 22 -7.71 -0.74 -12.33
CA SER A 22 -7.43 -0.20 -11.00
C SER A 22 -8.73 0.07 -10.26
N LEU A 23 -8.70 -0.11 -8.94
CA LEU A 23 -9.79 0.28 -8.06
C LEU A 23 -9.98 1.79 -8.12
N ALA A 24 -11.17 2.23 -8.47
CA ALA A 24 -11.50 3.63 -8.67
C ALA A 24 -12.84 3.97 -8.02
N ILE A 25 -13.06 5.27 -7.81
CA ILE A 25 -14.39 5.80 -7.51
C ILE A 25 -14.96 6.43 -8.79
N ARG A 26 -16.18 6.00 -9.16
CA ARG A 26 -16.99 6.62 -10.23
C ARG A 26 -18.43 6.76 -9.74
N ASP A 27 -19.03 7.92 -9.96
CA ASP A 27 -20.44 8.18 -9.60
C ASP A 27 -20.84 7.79 -8.16
N GLY A 28 -19.88 7.86 -7.22
CA GLY A 28 -20.08 7.49 -5.82
C GLY A 28 -20.02 5.99 -5.52
N GLU A 29 -19.61 5.17 -6.49
CA GLU A 29 -19.45 3.73 -6.37
C GLU A 29 -17.98 3.33 -6.53
N VAL A 30 -17.61 2.19 -5.95
CA VAL A 30 -16.28 1.60 -6.09
C VAL A 30 -16.31 0.55 -7.19
N ILE A 31 -15.50 0.77 -8.22
CA ILE A 31 -15.44 -0.07 -9.42
C ILE A 31 -13.99 -0.36 -9.82
N LEU A 32 -13.82 -1.24 -10.79
CA LEU A 32 -12.59 -1.35 -11.58
C LEU A 32 -12.72 -0.51 -12.85
N SER A 33 -11.72 0.34 -13.08
CA SER A 33 -11.60 1.23 -14.25
C SER A 33 -10.24 1.00 -14.91
N GLU A 34 -10.11 1.23 -16.21
CA GLU A 34 -8.82 1.13 -16.93
C GLU A 34 -7.73 1.91 -16.19
N ASP A 35 -6.54 1.31 -16.07
CA ASP A 35 -5.42 1.90 -15.33
C ASP A 35 -5.01 3.26 -15.90
N ASP A 36 -5.15 4.30 -15.08
CA ASP A 36 -4.69 5.65 -15.35
C ASP A 36 -3.96 6.18 -14.10
N PRO A 37 -2.61 6.10 -14.06
CA PRO A 37 -1.81 6.62 -12.96
C PRO A 37 -1.90 8.15 -12.77
N THR A 38 -2.59 8.87 -13.64
CA THR A 38 -2.84 10.31 -13.50
C THR A 38 -4.22 10.64 -12.94
N ASP A 39 -5.12 9.65 -12.87
CA ASP A 39 -6.46 9.83 -12.30
C ASP A 39 -6.42 9.77 -10.77
N PRO A 40 -6.61 10.88 -10.05
CA PRO A 40 -6.51 10.90 -8.60
C PRO A 40 -7.61 10.08 -7.90
N LEU A 41 -8.70 9.72 -8.59
CA LEU A 41 -9.73 8.80 -8.08
C LEU A 41 -9.29 7.33 -8.11
N GLN A 42 -8.16 6.98 -8.75
CA GLN A 42 -7.51 5.67 -8.65
C GLN A 42 -6.45 5.62 -7.54
N HIS A 43 -6.17 6.74 -6.88
CA HIS A 43 -5.16 6.83 -5.83
C HIS A 43 -5.77 6.63 -4.46
N TRP A 44 -5.20 5.70 -3.69
CA TRP A 44 -5.66 5.37 -2.34
C TRP A 44 -4.54 5.53 -1.33
N TYR A 45 -4.82 6.11 -0.18
CA TYR A 45 -3.96 6.02 0.98
C TYR A 45 -4.22 4.71 1.72
N LYS A 46 -3.14 4.08 2.19
CA LYS A 46 -3.20 2.93 3.10
C LYS A 46 -2.86 3.41 4.50
N ASP A 47 -3.88 3.68 5.30
CA ASP A 47 -3.72 4.16 6.67
C ASP A 47 -3.58 2.96 7.63
N GLN A 48 -2.48 2.91 8.36
CA GLN A 48 -2.15 1.79 9.26
C GLN A 48 -2.11 2.20 10.73
N ARG A 49 -2.73 3.32 11.12
CA ARG A 49 -2.59 3.84 12.50
C ARG A 49 -3.05 2.87 13.57
N TYR A 50 -4.07 2.06 13.27
CA TYR A 50 -4.65 1.08 14.19
C TYR A 50 -4.04 -0.32 14.03
N SER A 51 -3.00 -0.49 13.19
CA SER A 51 -2.43 -1.80 12.87
C SER A 51 -1.82 -2.53 14.07
N GLY A 52 -1.41 -1.78 15.10
CA GLY A 52 -0.86 -2.33 16.35
C GLY A 52 -1.92 -2.68 17.40
N ASP A 53 -3.12 -2.10 17.29
CA ASP A 53 -4.20 -2.23 18.27
C ASP A 53 -5.32 -3.16 17.78
N VAL A 54 -5.51 -3.25 16.47
CA VAL A 54 -6.58 -4.00 15.83
C VAL A 54 -6.01 -4.94 14.78
N THR A 55 -6.24 -6.23 15.00
CA THR A 55 -5.95 -7.31 14.06
C THR A 55 -7.24 -8.06 13.73
N ASP A 56 -7.23 -8.82 12.63
CA ASP A 56 -8.28 -9.80 12.39
C ASP A 56 -8.14 -11.05 13.27
N GLU A 57 -9.07 -12.01 13.13
CA GLU A 57 -9.09 -13.28 13.86
C GLU A 57 -7.81 -14.11 13.66
N ALA A 58 -7.15 -13.99 12.50
CA ALA A 58 -5.92 -14.68 12.20
C ALA A 58 -4.65 -13.92 12.66
N GLY A 59 -4.84 -12.74 13.28
CA GLY A 59 -3.76 -11.91 13.82
C GLY A 59 -3.10 -10.98 12.81
N TYR A 60 -3.67 -10.78 11.62
CA TYR A 60 -3.10 -9.86 10.64
C TYR A 60 -3.45 -8.41 10.98
N PRO A 61 -2.49 -7.48 10.86
CA PRO A 61 -2.70 -6.08 11.20
C PRO A 61 -3.72 -5.41 10.27
N SER A 62 -4.57 -4.57 10.85
CA SER A 62 -5.55 -3.79 10.10
C SER A 62 -4.97 -2.57 9.38
N PHE A 63 -5.69 -2.11 8.37
CA PHE A 63 -5.50 -0.84 7.69
C PHE A 63 -6.83 -0.32 7.14
N ALA A 64 -6.93 1.00 6.92
CA ALA A 64 -8.00 1.61 6.14
C ALA A 64 -7.49 1.98 4.74
N LEU A 65 -8.38 1.91 3.75
CA LEU A 65 -8.13 2.40 2.39
C LEU A 65 -8.93 3.67 2.17
N VAL A 66 -8.25 4.78 1.93
CA VAL A 66 -8.90 6.08 1.79
C VAL A 66 -8.59 6.69 0.45
N ASN A 67 -9.61 6.99 -0.35
CA ASN A 67 -9.40 7.57 -1.67
C ASN A 67 -8.83 8.99 -1.54
N LYS A 68 -7.82 9.29 -2.35
CA LYS A 68 -7.06 10.53 -2.28
C LYS A 68 -7.90 11.75 -2.68
N GLU A 69 -8.67 11.65 -3.76
CA GLU A 69 -9.47 12.78 -4.27
C GLU A 69 -10.82 12.88 -3.56
N ALA A 70 -11.50 11.75 -3.37
CA ALA A 70 -12.84 11.75 -2.77
C ALA A 70 -12.82 11.94 -1.26
N GLU A 71 -11.68 11.70 -0.59
CA GLU A 71 -11.55 11.69 0.87
C GLU A 71 -12.52 10.72 1.58
N LEU A 72 -12.93 9.66 0.88
CA LEU A 72 -13.82 8.62 1.39
C LEU A 72 -13.06 7.33 1.61
N ALA A 73 -13.33 6.67 2.73
CA ALA A 73 -12.79 5.37 3.06
C ALA A 73 -13.64 4.24 2.46
N LEU A 74 -12.95 3.19 2.02
CA LEU A 74 -13.58 1.94 1.63
C LEU A 74 -14.18 1.27 2.87
N LYS A 75 -15.50 1.12 2.87
CA LYS A 75 -16.27 0.53 3.96
C LYS A 75 -16.78 -0.83 3.53
N HIS A 76 -16.56 -1.84 4.37
CA HIS A 76 -17.13 -3.15 4.11
C HIS A 76 -18.62 -3.19 4.48
N PRO A 77 -19.45 -3.92 3.71
CA PRO A 77 -20.85 -4.12 4.04
C PRO A 77 -20.98 -5.25 5.10
N ASN A 78 -22.21 -5.68 5.40
CA ASN A 78 -22.45 -6.67 6.48
C ASN A 78 -22.61 -8.09 5.94
N ASN A 79 -23.10 -8.26 4.71
CA ASN A 79 -23.44 -9.56 4.15
C ASN A 79 -22.61 -9.87 2.89
N PRO A 80 -22.39 -11.15 2.57
CA PRO A 80 -21.82 -11.55 1.29
C PRO A 80 -22.68 -11.05 0.12
N SER A 81 -22.06 -10.83 -1.04
CA SER A 81 -22.67 -10.30 -2.27
C SER A 81 -23.13 -8.84 -2.19
N GLU A 82 -22.89 -8.15 -1.08
CA GLU A 82 -23.14 -6.72 -1.00
C GLU A 82 -21.94 -5.95 -1.56
N ALA A 83 -22.22 -4.89 -2.31
CA ALA A 83 -21.20 -3.97 -2.80
C ALA A 83 -20.49 -3.30 -1.63
N VAL A 84 -19.19 -3.04 -1.80
CA VAL A 84 -18.46 -2.17 -0.87
C VAL A 84 -19.00 -0.75 -0.91
N GLN A 85 -18.92 -0.07 0.23
CA GLN A 85 -19.48 1.25 0.43
C GLN A 85 -18.37 2.28 0.56
N LEU A 86 -18.75 3.55 0.51
CA LEU A 86 -17.88 4.68 0.81
C LEU A 86 -18.44 5.43 2.02
N SER A 87 -17.55 5.85 2.91
CA SER A 87 -17.91 6.61 4.11
C SER A 87 -16.86 7.68 4.40
N SER A 88 -17.28 8.75 5.08
CA SER A 88 -16.33 9.74 5.60
C SER A 88 -15.30 9.06 6.50
N PHE A 89 -14.04 9.49 6.39
CA PHE A 89 -12.96 9.00 7.23
C PHE A 89 -12.63 10.01 8.33
N ASP A 90 -12.82 9.63 9.60
CA ASP A 90 -12.25 10.36 10.73
C ASP A 90 -11.04 9.60 11.29
N PRO A 91 -9.82 10.13 11.15
CA PRO A 91 -8.60 9.51 11.65
C PRO A 91 -8.55 9.27 13.16
N ASN A 92 -9.44 9.89 13.93
CA ASN A 92 -9.50 9.78 15.39
C ASN A 92 -10.67 8.91 15.87
N ASP A 93 -11.54 8.47 14.96
CA ASP A 93 -12.65 7.59 15.26
C ASP A 93 -12.36 6.17 14.75
N LEU A 94 -12.36 5.21 15.66
CA LEU A 94 -12.14 3.82 15.32
C LEU A 94 -13.46 3.20 14.82
N ASP A 95 -13.71 3.31 13.52
CA ASP A 95 -14.78 2.57 12.83
C ASP A 95 -14.21 1.28 12.23
N ALA A 96 -14.46 0.15 12.90
CA ALA A 96 -14.03 -1.17 12.43
C ALA A 96 -14.58 -1.53 11.04
N SER A 97 -15.69 -0.93 10.61
CA SER A 97 -16.25 -1.16 9.26
C SER A 97 -15.41 -0.57 8.12
N LEU A 98 -14.45 0.31 8.44
CA LEU A 98 -13.49 0.89 7.50
C LEU A 98 -12.16 0.13 7.46
N LEU A 99 -12.01 -0.89 8.30
CA LEU A 99 -10.76 -1.61 8.48
C LEU A 99 -10.75 -2.94 7.73
N TRP A 100 -9.65 -3.15 7.05
CA TRP A 100 -9.35 -4.31 6.22
C TRP A 100 -8.03 -4.94 6.66
N THR A 101 -7.82 -6.20 6.28
CA THR A 101 -6.53 -6.90 6.47
C THR A 101 -6.07 -7.54 5.18
N GLU A 102 -4.76 -7.80 5.07
CA GLU A 102 -4.16 -8.57 3.99
C GLU A 102 -3.81 -9.96 4.52
N GLY A 103 -4.34 -11.01 3.88
CA GLY A 103 -3.97 -12.38 4.20
C GLY A 103 -2.58 -12.78 3.70
N ASP A 104 -2.35 -14.08 3.66
CA ASP A 104 -1.12 -14.65 3.11
C ASP A 104 -0.90 -14.29 1.64
N ASP A 105 0.37 -14.23 1.24
CA ASP A 105 0.76 -14.00 -0.14
C ASP A 105 0.48 -15.26 -0.97
N ALA A 106 -0.44 -15.15 -1.92
CA ALA A 106 -0.78 -16.20 -2.89
C ALA A 106 0.17 -16.20 -4.10
N GLY A 107 1.31 -15.51 -4.00
CA GLY A 107 2.36 -15.41 -5.01
C GLY A 107 2.27 -14.13 -5.82
N GLY A 108 3.42 -13.46 -5.97
CA GLY A 108 3.57 -12.22 -6.73
C GLY A 108 3.12 -10.97 -5.97
N GLY A 109 3.00 -11.05 -4.64
CA GLY A 109 2.50 -9.96 -3.81
C GLY A 109 0.98 -9.81 -3.82
N PHE A 110 0.27 -10.78 -4.39
CA PHE A 110 -1.19 -10.78 -4.42
C PHE A 110 -1.74 -11.50 -3.19
N ARG A 111 -2.68 -10.86 -2.50
CA ARG A 111 -3.24 -11.29 -1.21
C ARG A 111 -4.75 -11.15 -1.23
N ALA A 112 -5.43 -11.94 -0.40
CA ALA A 112 -6.83 -11.65 -0.08
C ALA A 112 -6.88 -10.36 0.76
N VAL A 113 -7.75 -9.42 0.39
CA VAL A 113 -8.09 -8.26 1.22
C VAL A 113 -9.39 -8.62 1.95
N ARG A 114 -9.38 -8.68 3.28
CA ARG A 114 -10.47 -9.24 4.08
C ARG A 114 -11.05 -8.20 5.02
N MET A 115 -12.32 -8.36 5.39
CA MET A 115 -12.87 -7.55 6.48
C MET A 115 -12.11 -7.85 7.77
N VAL A 116 -11.74 -6.82 8.53
CA VAL A 116 -11.09 -7.06 9.83
C VAL A 116 -12.01 -7.82 10.79
N SER A 117 -13.33 -7.60 10.70
CA SER A 117 -14.33 -8.17 11.58
C SER A 117 -14.77 -9.58 11.18
N ASN A 118 -14.51 -10.01 9.95
CA ASN A 118 -14.91 -11.32 9.45
C ASN A 118 -13.99 -11.77 8.30
N ILE A 119 -12.99 -12.57 8.61
CA ILE A 119 -12.01 -13.05 7.64
C ILE A 119 -12.58 -14.01 6.58
N ASN A 120 -13.83 -14.47 6.73
CA ASN A 120 -14.49 -15.31 5.74
C ASN A 120 -15.03 -14.50 4.55
N LEU A 121 -15.04 -13.16 4.64
CA LEU A 121 -15.47 -12.28 3.55
C LEU A 121 -14.29 -11.45 3.03
N ASN A 122 -14.03 -11.61 1.74
CA ASN A 122 -12.92 -10.98 1.01
C ASN A 122 -13.45 -9.96 0.03
N LEU A 123 -12.65 -8.96 -0.29
CA LEU A 123 -12.88 -8.07 -1.42
C LEU A 123 -12.91 -8.90 -2.71
N ASP A 124 -13.93 -8.68 -3.53
CA ASP A 124 -14.24 -9.49 -4.70
C ASP A 124 -14.57 -8.58 -5.89
N ALA A 125 -13.86 -8.75 -7.01
CA ALA A 125 -14.28 -8.15 -8.27
C ALA A 125 -15.48 -8.94 -8.81
N TRP A 126 -16.67 -8.35 -8.64
CA TRP A 126 -17.94 -9.06 -8.64
C TRP A 126 -18.28 -9.65 -10.01
N GLY A 127 -18.52 -10.96 -10.06
CA GLY A 127 -18.89 -11.68 -11.29
C GLY A 127 -17.82 -11.65 -12.38
N ALA A 128 -16.57 -11.38 -12.00
CA ALA A 128 -15.44 -11.25 -12.92
C ALA A 128 -14.49 -12.47 -12.87
N ASP A 129 -15.02 -13.62 -12.47
CA ASP A 129 -14.32 -14.89 -12.61
C ASP A 129 -14.22 -15.26 -14.11
N LYS A 130 -13.12 -15.94 -14.46
CA LYS A 130 -12.85 -16.33 -15.85
C LYS A 130 -13.69 -17.54 -16.28
N GLU A 131 -14.26 -18.29 -15.33
CA GLU A 131 -15.03 -19.50 -15.60
C GLU A 131 -16.44 -19.15 -16.09
N ASP A 132 -17.08 -18.11 -15.55
CA ASP A 132 -18.39 -17.63 -16.00
C ASP A 132 -18.34 -16.68 -17.22
N GLY A 133 -17.16 -16.47 -17.82
CA GLY A 133 -16.97 -15.73 -19.08
C GLY A 133 -17.07 -14.20 -18.95
N GLY A 134 -17.15 -13.66 -17.74
CA GLY A 134 -17.28 -12.23 -17.46
C GLY A 134 -15.95 -11.48 -17.50
N GLY A 135 -14.92 -11.98 -16.80
CA GLY A 135 -13.64 -11.29 -16.67
C GLY A 135 -13.77 -9.85 -16.13
N ILE A 136 -12.66 -9.12 -16.07
CA ILE A 136 -12.67 -7.71 -15.66
C ILE A 136 -12.98 -6.84 -16.88
N SER A 137 -13.87 -5.87 -16.69
CA SER A 137 -14.20 -4.83 -17.66
C SER A 137 -14.42 -3.47 -16.98
N GLU A 138 -14.41 -2.39 -17.75
CA GLU A 138 -14.71 -1.04 -17.25
C GLU A 138 -16.08 -1.04 -16.53
N GLY A 139 -16.10 -0.53 -15.30
CA GLY A 139 -17.32 -0.51 -14.49
C GLY A 139 -17.59 -1.79 -13.71
N THR A 140 -16.68 -2.78 -13.72
CA THR A 140 -16.84 -3.98 -12.88
C THR A 140 -16.95 -3.58 -11.41
N GLY A 141 -18.07 -3.89 -10.78
CA GLY A 141 -18.33 -3.56 -9.39
C GLY A 141 -17.47 -4.38 -8.43
N VAL A 142 -17.30 -3.85 -7.21
CA VAL A 142 -16.56 -4.53 -6.15
C VAL A 142 -17.49 -4.83 -4.99
N ALA A 143 -17.46 -6.08 -4.53
CA ALA A 143 -18.29 -6.59 -3.45
C ALA A 143 -17.43 -7.30 -2.41
N VAL A 144 -18.11 -7.87 -1.41
CA VAL A 144 -17.49 -8.85 -0.53
C VAL A 144 -18.10 -10.21 -0.74
N TYR A 145 -17.28 -11.25 -0.73
CA TYR A 145 -17.76 -12.61 -0.92
C TYR A 145 -16.91 -13.63 -0.16
N GLU A 146 -17.50 -14.80 0.06
CA GLU A 146 -16.78 -15.96 0.60
C GLU A 146 -15.66 -16.37 -0.36
N TRP A 147 -14.61 -16.99 0.17
CA TRP A 147 -13.51 -17.45 -0.68
C TRP A 147 -14.05 -18.45 -1.71
N CYS A 148 -13.90 -18.13 -2.99
CA CYS A 148 -14.40 -18.98 -4.07
C CYS A 148 -13.62 -20.30 -4.14
N GLU A 149 -14.19 -21.30 -4.81
CA GLU A 149 -13.44 -22.50 -5.18
C GLU A 149 -12.70 -22.24 -6.50
N GLY A 150 -11.50 -22.82 -6.68
CA GLY A 150 -10.72 -22.68 -7.92
C GLY A 150 -9.58 -21.68 -7.83
N GLU A 151 -9.29 -20.95 -8.92
CA GLU A 151 -8.14 -20.03 -8.99
C GLU A 151 -8.34 -18.72 -8.22
N ASN A 152 -9.60 -18.28 -8.04
CA ASN A 152 -9.99 -17.10 -7.25
C ASN A 152 -9.24 -15.82 -7.58
N LEU A 153 -8.83 -15.66 -8.84
CA LEU A 153 -7.98 -14.54 -9.26
C LEU A 153 -8.66 -13.18 -9.03
N ASN A 154 -10.00 -13.12 -9.06
CA ASN A 154 -10.81 -11.93 -8.81
C ASN A 154 -10.86 -11.51 -7.33
N GLN A 155 -10.45 -12.39 -6.41
CA GLN A 155 -10.37 -12.16 -4.96
C GLN A 155 -8.94 -11.91 -4.46
N LEU A 156 -7.97 -11.93 -5.36
CA LEU A 156 -6.56 -11.70 -5.07
C LEU A 156 -6.16 -10.30 -5.53
N TRP A 157 -5.69 -9.48 -4.60
CA TRP A 157 -5.42 -8.06 -4.81
C TRP A 157 -3.96 -7.72 -4.51
N ARG A 158 -3.47 -6.68 -5.17
CA ARG A 158 -2.19 -6.06 -4.86
C ARG A 158 -2.43 -4.59 -4.54
N ILE A 159 -1.87 -4.15 -3.42
CA ILE A 159 -1.86 -2.75 -2.98
C ILE A 159 -0.41 -2.29 -3.12
N GLU A 160 -0.14 -1.48 -4.14
CA GLU A 160 1.21 -1.10 -4.53
C GLU A 160 1.36 0.42 -4.55
N ALA A 161 2.44 0.94 -3.98
CA ALA A 161 2.70 2.37 -4.02
C ALA A 161 2.83 2.85 -5.48
N TYR A 162 2.14 3.92 -5.83
CA TYR A 162 2.49 4.66 -7.03
C TYR A 162 3.91 5.18 -6.85
N CYS A 163 4.82 4.90 -7.79
CA CYS A 163 6.17 5.45 -7.76
C CYS A 163 6.05 6.97 -7.64
N THR A 164 6.47 7.51 -6.49
CA THR A 164 6.60 8.96 -6.35
C THR A 164 7.81 9.38 -7.17
N GLU A 165 7.60 10.10 -8.28
CA GLU A 165 8.67 10.87 -8.89
C GLU A 165 9.05 12.04 -7.96
N SER A 166 9.66 11.75 -6.82
CA SER A 166 10.24 12.78 -5.96
C SER A 166 11.33 12.22 -5.04
N ALA A 167 12.40 11.75 -5.66
CA ALA A 167 13.78 11.98 -5.21
C ALA A 167 14.74 11.80 -6.39
N SER A 168 14.55 12.57 -7.47
CA SER A 168 15.65 12.77 -8.41
C SER A 168 16.69 13.60 -7.67
N ALA A 169 17.83 12.97 -7.40
CA ALA A 169 19.01 13.56 -6.78
C ALA A 169 19.48 14.81 -7.54
N LYS A 170 18.94 15.97 -7.19
CA LYS A 170 19.44 17.30 -7.56
C LYS A 170 19.29 18.27 -6.39
N ASP A 171 19.80 17.85 -5.24
CA ASP A 171 20.27 18.77 -4.20
C ASP A 171 21.28 18.05 -3.30
N ILE A 172 22.31 17.48 -3.92
CA ILE A 172 23.64 17.61 -3.34
C ILE A 172 24.22 18.83 -4.04
N GLY A 173 23.87 19.99 -3.49
CA GLY A 173 24.59 21.22 -3.80
C GLY A 173 26.08 20.93 -3.64
N ALA A 174 26.84 21.22 -4.68
CA ALA A 174 28.26 21.40 -4.57
C ALA A 174 28.52 22.57 -3.60
N ALA A 175 28.53 22.29 -2.29
CA ALA A 175 29.36 23.04 -1.37
C ALA A 175 30.79 22.64 -1.75
N GLY A 176 31.52 23.47 -2.49
CA GLY A 176 31.95 24.75 -1.97
C GLY A 176 33.07 24.43 -1.01
N SER A 177 34.29 24.38 -1.52
CA SER A 177 35.51 24.18 -0.73
C SER A 177 35.60 25.26 0.35
N GLU A 178 35.25 24.93 1.59
CA GLU A 178 35.62 25.78 2.73
C GLU A 178 37.01 25.38 3.21
N SER A 179 37.99 26.19 2.85
CA SER A 179 39.33 26.15 3.41
C SER A 179 39.29 26.75 4.82
N TYR A 180 39.42 25.92 5.85
CA TYR A 180 39.69 26.40 7.20
C TYR A 180 41.21 26.55 7.37
N THR A 181 41.70 27.79 7.48
CA THR A 181 43.07 28.06 7.92
C THR A 181 43.12 28.01 9.44
N ALA A 182 43.72 26.96 10.00
CA ALA A 182 44.18 26.96 11.38
C ALA A 182 45.70 27.19 11.39
N THR A 183 46.14 28.36 11.86
CA THR A 183 47.55 28.65 12.09
C THR A 183 47.91 28.28 13.52
N LEU A 184 48.68 27.20 13.69
CA LEU A 184 49.61 27.05 14.80
C LEU A 184 50.76 26.14 14.38
N GLY A 185 51.95 26.74 14.24
CA GLY A 185 53.25 26.08 14.46
C GLY A 185 53.65 24.94 13.52
N ALA A 186 54.44 25.29 12.50
CA ALA A 186 55.51 24.52 11.87
C ALA A 186 55.24 23.10 11.31
N GLU A 187 55.53 23.01 10.00
CA GLU A 187 55.89 21.83 9.19
C GLU A 187 54.76 21.01 8.53
N LEU A 188 54.70 21.15 7.20
CA LEU A 188 53.82 20.43 6.29
C LEU A 188 54.41 19.05 5.96
N VAL A 189 53.63 17.99 6.18
CA VAL A 189 53.83 16.71 5.48
C VAL A 189 52.48 16.26 4.91
N SER A 190 52.40 16.21 3.58
CA SER A 190 51.24 15.69 2.85
C SER A 190 51.33 14.16 2.75
N VAL A 191 50.35 13.43 3.29
CA VAL A 191 50.18 11.99 3.05
C VAL A 191 48.83 11.77 2.39
N THR A 192 48.84 11.29 1.14
CA THR A 192 47.67 10.75 0.44
C THR A 192 47.61 9.26 0.74
N GLY A 193 46.52 8.79 1.37
CA GLY A 193 46.27 7.37 1.62
C GLY A 193 44.86 7.01 1.16
N ASP A 194 44.76 6.12 0.17
CA ASP A 194 43.50 5.51 -0.26
C ASP A 194 43.07 4.46 0.77
N PHE A 195 41.88 4.61 1.35
CA PHE A 195 41.34 3.65 2.30
C PHE A 195 40.44 2.63 1.58
N VAL A 196 40.92 1.40 1.45
CA VAL A 196 40.12 0.25 1.01
C VAL A 196 39.56 -0.43 2.25
N ALA A 197 38.24 -0.37 2.44
CA ALA A 197 37.56 -1.05 3.54
C ALA A 197 37.45 -2.56 3.25
N THR A 198 38.03 -3.41 4.11
CA THR A 198 37.77 -4.85 4.14
C THR A 198 36.81 -5.20 5.29
N PRO A 199 35.88 -6.15 5.10
CA PRO A 199 34.90 -6.52 6.13
C PRO A 199 35.50 -7.39 7.24
N VAL A 200 35.06 -7.15 8.48
CA VAL A 200 35.42 -7.90 9.69
C VAL A 200 34.45 -9.09 9.88
N PRO A 201 34.92 -10.33 10.10
CA PRO A 201 34.04 -11.46 10.39
C PRO A 201 33.55 -11.46 11.86
N LEU A 202 32.28 -11.82 12.06
CA LEU A 202 31.64 -11.99 13.37
C LEU A 202 32.15 -13.27 14.06
N SER A 203 32.74 -13.15 15.25
CA SER A 203 33.00 -14.29 16.13
C SER A 203 31.81 -14.56 17.04
N SER A 204 31.39 -15.83 17.08
CA SER A 204 30.36 -16.40 17.93
C SER A 204 30.67 -16.22 19.43
N VAL A 205 29.71 -15.67 20.18
CA VAL A 205 29.71 -15.67 21.65
C VAL A 205 28.99 -16.93 22.14
N SER A 206 29.72 -17.77 22.87
CA SER A 206 29.15 -18.83 23.71
C SER A 206 28.80 -18.25 25.07
N ILE A 207 27.62 -18.57 25.59
CA ILE A 207 27.17 -18.22 26.94
C ILE A 207 27.34 -19.48 27.80
N ASP A 208 28.09 -19.36 28.90
CA ASP A 208 28.06 -20.31 30.03
C ASP A 208 26.93 -19.93 31.01
#